data_AF-A0A4R4AJY5-F1
#
_entry.id   AF-A0A4R4AJY5-F1
#
_cell.length_a   1.000
_cell.length_b   1.000
_cell.length_c   1.000
_cell.angle_alpha   90.00
_cell.angle_beta   90.00
_cell.angle_gamma   90.00
#
_symmetry.space_group_name_H-M   'P 1'
#
loop_
_entity.id
_entity.type
_entity.pdbx_description
1 polymer ?
#
loop_
_entity_poly.entity_id
_entity_poly.type
_entity_poly.pdbx_seq_one_letter_code
_entity_poly.pdbx_strand_id
1 'polypeptide(L)'
;MSKLPRWREDWSLNIDVIDQEHRALIERLADLCLRFCPEATPTRSGEAHALIEALAELGEQARAHFQHEERFMRAIGFDELPEHQREHALMMAEYTALLREWRAEGVEVFTPAIQETVREWLLAHILGADREFARAYFQLCGGDDPVAPRPSRNLQLG
;
A
#
# COMPACT_ATOMS: atom_id res chain seq x y z
N MET A 1 -0.90 -13.21 -18.65
CA MET A 1 -1.49 -13.19 -17.29
C MET A 1 -0.58 -12.37 -16.39
N SER A 2 -1.00 -11.16 -16.02
CA SER A 2 -0.34 -10.39 -14.97
C SER A 2 -0.46 -11.18 -13.66
N LYS A 3 0.61 -11.26 -12.86
CA LYS A 3 0.54 -11.93 -11.54
C LYS A 3 -0.27 -11.03 -10.62
N LEU A 4 -1.35 -11.56 -10.05
CA LEU A 4 -2.13 -10.84 -9.04
C LEU A 4 -1.21 -10.43 -7.87
N PRO A 5 -1.30 -9.18 -7.40
CA PRO A 5 -0.57 -8.77 -6.21
C PRO A 5 -1.02 -9.64 -5.04
N ARG A 6 -0.05 -10.08 -4.24
CA ARG A 6 -0.29 -10.92 -3.06
C ARG A 6 0.62 -10.44 -1.96
N TRP A 7 0.08 -10.27 -0.76
CA TRP A 7 0.89 -9.96 0.41
C TRP A 7 2.02 -10.98 0.58
N ARG A 8 3.20 -10.48 0.91
CA ARG A 8 4.35 -11.31 1.24
C ARG A 8 4.85 -10.93 2.62
N GLU A 9 5.22 -11.94 3.40
CA GLU A 9 5.70 -11.73 4.77
C GLU A 9 7.01 -10.92 4.83
N ASP A 10 7.77 -10.82 3.74
CA ASP A 10 8.94 -9.91 3.68
C ASP A 10 8.57 -8.43 3.57
N TRP A 11 7.29 -8.08 3.41
CA TRP A 11 6.79 -6.71 3.46
C TRP A 11 6.31 -6.29 4.86
N SER A 12 6.27 -7.24 5.80
CA SER A 12 5.86 -6.99 7.18
C SER A 12 6.78 -5.98 7.86
N LEU A 13 6.14 -5.06 8.60
CA LEU A 13 6.78 -4.14 9.52
C LEU A 13 6.90 -4.72 10.93
N ASN A 14 6.31 -5.89 11.16
CA ASN A 14 6.07 -6.51 12.47
C ASN A 14 5.25 -5.63 13.43
N ILE A 15 4.45 -4.71 12.87
CA ILE A 15 3.45 -3.92 13.62
C ILE A 15 2.08 -4.44 13.20
N ASP A 16 1.52 -5.36 13.98
CA ASP A 16 0.33 -6.15 13.59
C ASP A 16 -0.81 -5.32 13.01
N VAL A 17 -1.11 -4.17 13.61
CA VAL A 17 -2.22 -3.32 13.17
C VAL A 17 -1.94 -2.65 11.83
N ILE A 18 -0.70 -2.24 11.57
CA ILE A 18 -0.29 -1.61 10.31
C ILE A 18 -0.17 -2.68 9.21
N ASP A 19 0.40 -3.84 9.52
CA ASP A 19 0.48 -4.96 8.58
C ASP A 19 -0.91 -5.45 8.13
N GLN A 20 -1.92 -5.41 9.02
CA GLN A 20 -3.30 -5.73 8.66
C GLN A 20 -3.87 -4.74 7.65
N GLU A 21 -3.58 -3.45 7.81
CA GLU A 21 -4.02 -2.40 6.88
C GLU A 21 -3.32 -2.54 5.51
N HIS A 22 -2.02 -2.81 5.51
CA HIS A 22 -1.26 -3.08 4.27
C HIS A 22 -1.77 -4.32 3.54
N ARG A 23 -2.03 -5.42 4.26
CA ARG A 23 -2.64 -6.63 3.69
C ARG A 23 -3.98 -6.29 3.03
N ALA A 24 -4.84 -5.54 3.73
CA ALA A 24 -6.14 -5.14 3.20
C ALA A 24 -6.04 -4.27 1.94
N LEU A 25 -5.06 -3.36 1.84
CA LEU A 25 -4.81 -2.57 0.64
C LEU A 25 -4.37 -3.44 -0.54
N ILE A 26 -3.45 -4.38 -0.31
CA ILE A 26 -2.95 -5.30 -1.33
C ILE A 26 -4.05 -6.27 -1.80
N GLU A 27 -4.89 -6.77 -0.88
CA GLU A 27 -6.04 -7.62 -1.20
C GLU A 27 -7.08 -6.86 -2.02
N ARG A 28 -7.37 -5.60 -1.66
CA ARG A 28 -8.25 -4.72 -2.44
C ARG A 28 -7.72 -4.53 -3.85
N LEU A 29 -6.43 -4.22 -4.00
CA LEU A 29 -5.79 -4.08 -5.30
C LEU A 29 -5.87 -5.38 -6.11
N ALA A 30 -5.67 -6.54 -5.48
CA ALA A 30 -5.77 -7.83 -6.15
C ALA A 30 -7.20 -8.11 -6.67
N ASP A 31 -8.22 -7.76 -5.89
CA ASP A 31 -9.62 -7.85 -6.32
C ASP A 31 -9.91 -6.93 -7.52
N LEU A 32 -9.40 -5.70 -7.50
CA LEU A 32 -9.52 -4.78 -8.64
C LEU A 32 -8.84 -5.36 -9.89
N CYS A 33 -7.62 -5.87 -9.76
CA CYS A 33 -6.89 -6.50 -10.86
C CYS A 33 -7.66 -7.67 -11.47
N LEU A 34 -8.37 -8.46 -10.66
CA LEU A 34 -9.18 -9.59 -11.13
C LEU A 34 -10.49 -9.15 -11.80
N ARG A 35 -11.19 -8.18 -11.21
CA ARG A 35 -12.50 -7.73 -11.68
C ARG A 35 -12.46 -6.89 -12.95
N PHE A 36 -11.37 -6.16 -13.14
CA PHE A 36 -11.23 -5.17 -14.22
C PHE A 36 -10.07 -5.50 -15.18
N CYS A 37 -9.54 -6.74 -15.18
CA CYS A 37 -8.49 -7.13 -16.15
C CYS A 37 -9.01 -7.13 -17.60
N PRO A 38 -8.11 -7.07 -18.60
CA PRO A 38 -8.49 -7.15 -20.02
C PRO A 38 -9.25 -8.44 -20.38
N GLU A 39 -8.95 -9.55 -19.69
CA GLU A 39 -9.59 -10.85 -19.90
C GLU A 39 -10.87 -11.04 -19.08
N ALA A 40 -11.22 -10.11 -18.19
CA ALA A 40 -12.48 -10.14 -17.49
C ALA A 40 -13.58 -10.09 -18.56
N THR A 41 -14.47 -11.10 -18.59
CA THR A 41 -15.72 -10.97 -19.33
C THR A 41 -16.35 -9.65 -18.92
N PRO A 42 -16.90 -8.84 -19.85
CA PRO A 42 -17.57 -7.60 -19.50
C PRO A 42 -18.71 -7.97 -18.55
N THR A 43 -18.40 -7.89 -17.25
CA THR A 43 -19.41 -7.95 -16.23
C THR A 43 -20.37 -6.85 -16.63
N ARG A 44 -21.65 -7.18 -16.65
CA ARG A 44 -22.76 -6.29 -16.98
C ARG A 44 -22.86 -5.12 -15.98
N SER A 45 -21.76 -4.49 -15.56
CA SER A 45 -21.81 -3.17 -14.98
C SER A 45 -22.19 -2.23 -16.12
N GLY A 46 -23.49 -2.12 -16.40
CA GLY A 46 -24.05 -1.00 -17.15
C GLY A 46 -23.87 0.35 -16.42
N GLU A 47 -22.91 0.42 -15.50
CA GLU A 47 -22.50 1.57 -14.71
C GLU A 47 -21.21 2.07 -15.33
N ALA A 48 -21.32 3.10 -16.17
CA ALA A 48 -20.17 3.84 -16.64
C ALA A 48 -19.28 4.22 -15.43
N HIS A 49 -17.96 4.08 -15.57
CA HIS A 49 -16.96 4.42 -14.55
C HIS A 49 -16.84 3.46 -13.34
N ALA A 50 -17.36 2.23 -13.39
CA ALA A 50 -17.23 1.27 -12.29
C ALA A 50 -15.78 1.05 -11.79
N LEU A 51 -14.80 1.05 -12.71
CA LEU A 51 -13.37 0.98 -12.34
C LEU A 51 -12.92 2.22 -11.55
N ILE A 52 -13.31 3.41 -12.01
CA ILE A 52 -12.93 4.68 -11.37
C ILE A 52 -13.50 4.76 -9.95
N GLU A 53 -14.75 4.36 -9.74
CA GLU A 53 -15.36 4.35 -8.41
C GLU A 53 -14.67 3.31 -7.50
N ALA A 54 -14.32 2.14 -8.03
CA ALA A 54 -13.60 1.13 -7.27
C ALA A 54 -12.14 1.53 -6.93
N LEU A 55 -11.49 2.31 -7.81
CA LEU A 55 -10.21 2.95 -7.51
C LEU A 55 -10.39 4.08 -6.47
N ALA A 56 -11.44 4.88 -6.56
CA ALA A 56 -11.74 5.89 -5.55
C ALA A 56 -11.84 5.26 -4.15
N GLU A 57 -12.54 4.13 -4.01
CA GLU A 57 -12.59 3.36 -2.76
C GLU A 57 -11.21 2.91 -2.25
N LEU A 58 -10.32 2.46 -3.15
CA LEU A 58 -8.94 2.13 -2.77
C LEU A 58 -8.18 3.36 -2.25
N GLY A 59 -8.37 4.53 -2.89
CA GLY A 59 -7.80 5.79 -2.44
C GLY A 59 -8.34 6.25 -1.08
N GLU A 60 -9.63 6.05 -0.81
CA GLU A 60 -10.22 6.29 0.52
C GLU A 60 -9.61 5.37 1.58
N GLN A 61 -9.42 4.09 1.26
CA GLN A 61 -8.80 3.12 2.16
C GLN A 61 -7.34 3.48 2.46
N ALA A 62 -6.56 3.88 1.45
CA ALA A 62 -5.17 4.32 1.63
C ALA A 62 -5.11 5.56 2.52
N ARG A 63 -5.99 6.54 2.32
CA ARG A 63 -6.05 7.73 3.18
C ARG A 63 -6.41 7.42 4.62
N ALA A 64 -7.34 6.50 4.85
CA ALA A 64 -7.72 6.09 6.20
C ALA A 64 -6.54 5.43 6.94
N HIS A 65 -5.77 4.61 6.22
CA HIS A 65 -4.53 4.01 6.70
C HIS A 65 -3.46 5.09 7.02
N PHE A 66 -3.15 6.00 6.10
CA PHE A 66 -2.21 7.11 6.34
C PHE A 66 -2.59 7.94 7.57
N GLN A 67 -3.88 8.27 7.73
CA GLN A 67 -4.34 8.99 8.91
C GLN A 67 -4.18 8.20 10.20
N HIS A 68 -4.31 6.88 10.16
CA HIS A 68 -4.10 6.02 11.32
C HIS A 68 -2.61 5.94 11.67
N GLU A 69 -1.77 5.72 10.69
CA GLU A 69 -0.32 5.70 10.85
C GLU A 69 0.20 7.02 11.42
N GLU A 70 -0.24 8.17 10.91
CA GLU A 70 0.13 9.48 11.44
C GLU A 70 -0.33 9.69 12.90
N ARG A 71 -1.49 9.16 13.27
CA ARG A 71 -1.93 9.16 14.68
C ARG A 71 -1.02 8.31 15.54
N PHE A 72 -0.59 7.17 15.02
CA PHE A 72 0.30 6.24 15.69
C PHE A 72 1.70 6.85 15.87
N MET A 73 2.30 7.39 14.82
CA MET A 73 3.57 8.14 14.83
C MET A 73 3.55 9.29 15.84
N ARG A 74 2.46 10.07 15.86
CA ARG A 74 2.28 11.16 16.84
C ARG A 74 2.24 10.65 18.28
N ALA A 75 1.59 9.51 18.52
CA ALA A 75 1.45 8.94 19.86
C ALA A 75 2.79 8.44 20.43
N ILE A 76 3.69 7.96 19.57
CA ILE A 76 5.01 7.47 19.99
C ILE A 76 6.10 8.55 19.96
N GLY A 77 5.80 9.75 19.46
CA GLY A 77 6.78 10.84 19.34
C GLY A 77 7.79 10.62 18.22
N PHE A 78 7.35 10.11 17.07
CA PHE A 78 8.22 9.92 15.90
C PHE A 78 8.68 11.28 15.32
N ASP A 79 10.00 11.53 15.33
CA ASP A 79 10.60 12.81 14.96
C ASP A 79 10.38 13.19 13.48
N GLU A 80 10.36 12.18 12.59
CA GLU A 80 10.25 12.36 11.14
C GLU A 80 8.79 12.43 10.64
N LEU A 81 7.82 12.49 11.55
CA LEU A 81 6.40 12.62 11.22
C LEU A 81 6.10 13.74 10.18
N PRO A 82 6.69 14.95 10.26
CA PRO A 82 6.40 15.99 9.26
C PRO A 82 6.81 15.62 7.82
N GLU A 83 7.91 14.90 7.65
CA GLU A 83 8.35 14.44 6.32
C GLU A 83 7.45 13.31 5.83
N HIS A 84 7.11 12.37 6.71
CA HIS A 84 6.22 11.26 6.38
C HIS A 84 4.81 11.76 5.96
N GLN A 85 4.25 12.75 6.67
CA GLN A 85 3.00 13.42 6.29
C GLN A 85 3.09 14.11 4.93
N ARG A 86 4.26 14.67 4.58
CA ARG A 86 4.47 15.30 3.28
C ARG A 86 4.46 14.25 2.16
N GLU A 87 5.06 13.09 2.39
CA GLU A 87 5.02 11.96 1.48
C GLU A 87 3.59 11.49 1.24
N HIS A 88 2.80 11.23 2.30
CA HIS A 88 1.38 10.88 2.19
C HIS A 88 0.58 11.91 1.38
N ALA A 89 0.80 13.21 1.65
CA ALA A 89 0.09 14.28 0.96
C ALA A 89 0.43 14.32 -0.54
N LEU A 90 1.70 14.13 -0.90
CA LEU A 90 2.15 14.07 -2.29
C LEU A 90 1.55 12.84 -2.98
N MET A 91 1.67 11.68 -2.35
CA MET A 91 1.12 10.42 -2.80
C MET A 91 -0.39 10.54 -3.11
N MET A 92 -1.18 11.10 -2.19
CA MET A 92 -2.62 11.28 -2.40
C MET A 92 -2.94 12.33 -3.47
N ALA A 93 -2.10 13.36 -3.63
CA ALA A 93 -2.28 14.35 -4.69
C ALA A 93 -2.04 13.74 -6.08
N GLU A 94 -0.97 12.95 -6.24
CA GLU A 94 -0.65 12.21 -7.47
C GLU A 94 -1.76 11.20 -7.80
N TYR A 95 -2.20 10.42 -6.81
CA TYR A 95 -3.28 9.46 -6.96
C TYR A 95 -4.59 10.13 -7.42
N THR A 96 -4.94 11.26 -6.80
CA THR A 96 -6.15 12.01 -7.15
C THR A 96 -6.06 12.61 -8.56
N ALA A 97 -4.87 13.05 -8.98
CA ALA A 97 -4.65 13.56 -10.33
C ALA A 97 -4.81 12.46 -11.39
N LEU A 98 -4.18 11.30 -11.17
CA LEU A 98 -4.31 10.13 -12.04
C LEU A 98 -5.76 9.66 -12.16
N LEU A 99 -6.49 9.61 -11.04
CA LEU A 99 -7.89 9.20 -11.06
C LEU A 99 -8.78 10.15 -11.87
N ARG A 100 -8.50 11.47 -11.82
CA ARG A 100 -9.20 12.48 -12.63
C ARG A 100 -8.88 12.33 -14.12
N GLU A 101 -7.61 12.08 -14.46
CA GLU A 101 -7.16 11.83 -15.84
C GLU A 101 -7.85 10.59 -16.41
N TRP A 102 -7.78 9.46 -15.70
CA TRP A 102 -8.42 8.21 -16.13
C TRP A 102 -9.94 8.33 -16.25
N ARG A 103 -10.58 9.13 -15.39
CA ARG A 103 -12.01 9.44 -15.51
C ARG A 103 -12.30 10.22 -16.79
N ALA A 104 -11.49 11.23 -17.12
CA ALA A 104 -11.66 12.05 -18.31
C ALA A 104 -11.41 11.25 -19.61
N GLU A 105 -10.46 10.31 -19.57
CA GLU A 105 -10.16 9.40 -20.69
C GLU A 105 -11.19 8.27 -20.85
N GLY A 106 -12.06 8.05 -19.86
CA GLY A 106 -13.03 6.97 -19.87
C GLY A 106 -12.38 5.60 -19.71
N VAL A 107 -11.35 5.48 -18.85
CA VAL A 107 -10.69 4.21 -18.58
C VAL A 107 -11.64 3.27 -17.85
N GLU A 108 -11.99 2.16 -18.50
CA GLU A 108 -12.85 1.11 -17.95
C GLU A 108 -12.10 -0.20 -17.66
N VAL A 109 -10.88 -0.34 -18.20
CA VAL A 109 -10.06 -1.55 -18.07
C VAL A 109 -8.83 -1.23 -17.22
N PHE A 110 -8.61 -2.04 -16.20
CA PHE A 110 -7.44 -1.94 -15.34
C PHE A 110 -6.28 -2.69 -16.00
N THR A 111 -5.65 -2.03 -16.96
CA THR A 111 -4.57 -2.63 -17.77
C THR A 111 -3.37 -3.02 -16.89
N PRO A 112 -2.54 -4.00 -17.31
CA PRO A 112 -1.36 -4.38 -16.55
C PRO A 112 -0.42 -3.22 -16.21
N ALA A 113 -0.35 -2.19 -17.06
CA ALA A 113 0.45 -0.99 -16.80
C ALA A 113 -0.10 -0.19 -15.61
N ILE A 114 -1.41 0.07 -15.58
CA ILE A 114 -2.06 0.80 -14.48
C ILE A 114 -1.98 -0.03 -13.18
N GLN A 115 -2.18 -1.36 -13.27
CA GLN A 115 -2.02 -2.27 -12.14
C GLN A 115 -0.61 -2.19 -11.53
N GLU A 116 0.42 -2.16 -12.39
CA GLU A 116 1.81 -2.02 -11.97
C GLU A 116 2.05 -0.68 -11.28
N THR A 117 1.58 0.43 -11.87
CA THR A 117 1.74 1.78 -11.28
C THR A 117 1.18 1.86 -9.87
N VAL A 118 -0.06 1.38 -9.64
CA VAL A 118 -0.68 1.41 -8.30
C VAL A 118 0.04 0.47 -7.33
N ARG A 119 0.51 -0.69 -7.81
CA ARG A 119 1.27 -1.65 -6.99
C ARG A 119 2.62 -1.09 -6.57
N GLU A 120 3.38 -0.52 -7.51
CA GLU A 120 4.70 0.05 -7.25
C GLU A 120 4.60 1.20 -6.26
N TRP A 121 3.59 2.06 -6.40
CA TRP A 121 3.34 3.16 -5.47
C TRP A 121 3.11 2.67 -4.04
N LEU A 122 2.24 1.66 -3.83
CA LEU A 122 2.01 1.08 -2.50
C LEU A 122 3.28 0.44 -1.94
N LEU A 123 3.98 -0.38 -2.74
CA LEU A 123 5.15 -1.11 -2.27
C LEU A 123 6.36 -0.22 -2.04
N ALA A 124 6.54 0.84 -2.83
CA ALA A 124 7.63 1.79 -2.63
C ALA A 124 7.51 2.49 -1.26
N HIS A 125 6.30 2.89 -0.89
CA HIS A 125 6.01 3.50 0.41
C HIS A 125 6.20 2.51 1.57
N ILE A 126 5.54 1.34 1.51
CA ILE A 126 5.64 0.29 2.54
C ILE A 126 7.09 -0.16 2.78
N LEU A 127 7.87 -0.32 1.70
CA LEU A 127 9.25 -0.80 1.79
C LEU A 127 10.27 0.33 2.00
N GLY A 128 9.84 1.59 1.95
CA GLY A 128 10.62 2.79 2.17
C GLY A 128 10.26 3.42 3.51
N ALA A 129 9.36 4.41 3.46
CA ALA A 129 8.99 5.26 4.58
C ALA A 129 8.44 4.48 5.78
N ASP A 130 7.55 3.51 5.57
CA ASP A 130 6.91 2.80 6.68
C ASP A 130 7.90 1.87 7.40
N ARG A 131 8.92 1.39 6.68
CA ARG A 131 10.03 0.65 7.30
C ARG A 131 10.94 1.54 8.13
N GLU A 132 11.13 2.80 7.76
CA GLU A 132 11.85 3.78 8.59
C GLU A 132 11.07 4.05 9.88
N PHE A 133 9.78 4.31 9.74
CA PHE A 133 8.87 4.42 10.87
C PHE A 133 8.87 3.17 11.76
N ALA A 134 8.80 1.98 11.18
CA ALA A 134 8.83 0.73 11.94
C ALA A 134 10.13 0.58 12.74
N ARG A 135 11.29 0.88 12.15
CA ARG A 135 12.56 0.87 12.89
C ARG A 135 12.53 1.81 14.08
N ALA A 136 12.03 3.03 13.91
CA ALA A 136 11.91 4.00 15.00
C ALA A 136 10.91 3.54 16.08
N TYR A 137 9.79 2.93 15.70
CA TYR A 137 8.81 2.39 16.63
C TYR A 137 9.43 1.38 17.61
N PHE A 138 10.20 0.41 17.11
CA PHE A 138 10.84 -0.58 17.99
C PHE A 138 11.95 0.01 18.87
N GLN A 139 12.67 1.01 18.37
CA GLN A 139 13.67 1.74 19.18
C GLN A 139 13.01 2.54 20.33
N LEU A 140 11.88 3.19 20.07
CA LEU A 140 11.16 4.01 21.05
C LEU A 140 10.38 3.17 22.06
N CYS A 141 9.80 2.05 21.63
CA CYS A 141 8.95 1.20 22.46
C CYS A 141 9.68 0.02 23.13
N GLY A 142 10.99 -0.12 22.90
CA GLY A 142 11.84 -1.09 23.60
C GLY A 142 11.78 -2.53 23.07
N GLY A 143 11.57 -2.72 21.76
CA GLY A 143 11.62 -4.03 21.11
C GLY A 143 12.84 -4.21 20.19
N ASP A 144 13.11 -5.45 19.77
CA ASP A 144 14.17 -5.76 18.80
C ASP A 144 13.84 -5.18 17.42
N ASP A 145 14.86 -4.72 16.66
CA ASP A 145 14.68 -4.17 15.31
C ASP A 145 14.02 -5.21 14.37
N PRO A 146 12.82 -4.94 13.84
CA PRO A 146 12.04 -5.89 13.04
C PRO A 146 12.55 -6.02 11.60
N VAL A 147 13.34 -5.04 11.12
CA VAL A 147 13.88 -5.00 9.75
C VAL A 147 15.34 -5.46 9.73
N ALA A 148 15.98 -5.64 10.90
CA ALA A 148 17.31 -6.22 10.98
C ALA A 148 17.30 -7.62 10.33
N PRO A 149 18.24 -7.94 9.42
CA PRO A 149 18.37 -9.28 8.92
C PRO A 149 18.57 -10.21 10.11
N ARG A 150 17.69 -11.22 10.25
CA ARG A 150 17.84 -12.26 11.28
C ARG A 150 19.30 -12.72 11.22
N PRO A 151 20.03 -12.75 12.34
CA PRO A 151 21.40 -13.20 12.30
C PRO A 151 21.39 -14.58 11.65
N SER A 152 22.14 -14.72 10.54
CA SER A 152 22.36 -16.00 9.89
C SER A 152 22.74 -16.96 11.00
N ARG A 153 21.88 -17.95 11.24
CA ARG A 153 22.11 -18.95 12.28
C ARG A 153 23.38 -19.68 11.86
N ASN A 154 24.52 -19.20 12.36
CA ASN A 154 25.80 -19.86 12.18
C ASN A 154 25.61 -21.21 12.87
N LEU A 155 25.37 -22.23 12.05
CA LEU A 155 25.53 -23.63 12.43
C LEU A 155 27.01 -23.83 12.71
N GLN A 156 27.44 -23.41 13.91
CA GLN A 156 28.67 -23.90 14.51
C GLN A 156 28.32 -25.10 15.38
N LEU A 157 28.63 -26.26 14.79
CA LEU A 157 29.33 -27.40 15.38
C LEU A 157 28.69 -28.11 16.59
N GLY A 158 28.27 -29.34 16.32
CA GLY A 158 28.34 -30.50 17.20
C GLY A 158 28.63 -31.72 16.34
#